data_AF-A0A2H4XLK9-F1
#
_entry.id   AF-A0A2H4XLK9-F1
#
_cell.length_a   1.000
_cell.length_b   1.000
_cell.length_c   1.000
_cell.angle_alpha   90.00
_cell.angle_beta   90.00
_cell.angle_gamma   90.00
#
_symmetry.space_group_name_H-M   'P 1'
#
loop_
_entity.id
_entity.type
_entity.pdbx_description
1 polymer ?
#
loop_
_entity_poly.entity_id
_entity_poly.type
_entity_poly.pdbx_seq_one_letter_code
_entity_poly.pdbx_strand_id
1 'polypeptide(L)'
;STWDTFTHAGNTVDGANGDIACDSYHQMDADLYMLRSLGVNSYRFSISWPRIFPNGQGTVNNKGVEYYNKLIDGLVANNISPMVTLYHFDLPQALQDIGGWESDVVLEAFHNYTDYCFRTFGDRVKFWMTFNQPHAIVTAGYGTGVFPPEVKNDPGSAPYRVAHNLLKVHAKVYHTYDEKYRASQGGVISITLNTDWVEPKDHTDSRDIEAADRYLQLTL
;
A
#
# COMPACT_ATOMS: atom_id res chain seq x y z
N SER A 1 7.83 -9.84 5.35
CA SER A 1 7.74 -8.76 4.35
C SER A 1 9.13 -8.28 4.02
N THR A 2 9.29 -7.49 2.97
CA THR A 2 10.58 -6.85 2.64
C THR A 2 11.07 -5.93 3.75
N TRP A 3 10.17 -5.27 4.49
CA TRP A 3 10.54 -4.47 5.66
C TRP A 3 11.05 -5.32 6.84
N ASP A 4 10.48 -6.49 7.09
CA ASP A 4 10.96 -7.38 8.16
C ASP A 4 12.43 -7.76 7.89
N THR A 5 12.72 -8.25 6.68
CA THR A 5 14.09 -8.62 6.27
C THR A 5 15.05 -7.44 6.32
N PHE A 6 14.64 -6.26 5.84
CA PHE A 6 15.45 -5.06 5.85
C PHE A 6 15.78 -4.56 7.26
N THR A 7 14.79 -4.52 8.16
CA THR A 7 15.01 -4.02 9.53
C THR A 7 15.81 -5.02 10.37
N HIS A 8 15.59 -6.32 10.21
CA HIS A 8 16.38 -7.36 10.88
C HIS A 8 17.83 -7.45 10.37
N ALA A 9 18.13 -6.90 9.20
CA ALA A 9 19.49 -6.75 8.70
C ALA A 9 20.25 -5.56 9.34
N GLY A 10 19.59 -4.75 10.18
CA GLY A 10 20.19 -3.60 10.86
C GLY A 10 20.25 -2.32 10.03
N ASN A 11 19.42 -2.22 8.98
CA ASN A 11 19.38 -1.05 8.08
C ASN A 11 18.60 0.15 8.64
N THR A 12 18.27 0.14 9.92
CA THR A 12 17.49 1.18 10.61
C THR A 12 18.29 1.83 11.73
N VAL A 13 17.89 3.05 12.08
CA VAL A 13 18.47 3.79 13.20
C VAL A 13 18.31 2.96 14.48
N ASP A 14 19.42 2.79 15.21
CA ASP A 14 19.49 2.05 16.47
C ASP A 14 18.91 0.62 16.43
N GLY A 15 18.85 0.00 15.23
CA GLY A 15 18.29 -1.34 15.04
C GLY A 15 16.77 -1.43 15.26
N ALA A 16 16.06 -0.30 15.19
CA ALA A 16 14.60 -0.25 15.35
C ALA A 16 13.87 -1.08 14.28
N ASN A 17 12.79 -1.74 14.65
CA ASN A 17 12.01 -2.58 13.74
C ASN A 17 10.50 -2.53 14.07
N GLY A 18 9.71 -3.22 13.25
CA GLY A 18 8.26 -3.29 13.35
C GLY A 18 7.71 -4.55 14.02
N ASP A 19 8.53 -5.35 14.73
CA ASP A 19 8.14 -6.67 15.23
C ASP A 19 6.91 -6.61 16.15
N ILE A 20 6.84 -5.56 16.97
CA ILE A 20 5.70 -5.24 17.84
C ILE A 20 5.00 -3.97 17.36
N ALA A 21 5.76 -2.90 17.08
CA ALA A 21 5.25 -1.57 16.77
C ALA A 21 4.25 -1.07 17.84
N CYS A 22 3.03 -0.69 17.45
CA CYS A 22 1.95 -0.31 18.39
C CYS A 22 1.14 -1.52 18.89
N ASP A 23 1.50 -2.75 18.48
CA ASP A 23 0.84 -4.00 18.85
C ASP A 23 -0.67 -4.05 18.53
N SER A 24 -1.13 -3.30 17.52
CA SER A 24 -2.54 -3.28 17.06
C SER A 24 -3.10 -4.66 16.72
N TYR A 25 -2.24 -5.64 16.40
CA TYR A 25 -2.66 -7.02 16.17
C TYR A 25 -3.29 -7.65 17.43
N HIS A 26 -2.82 -7.29 18.63
CA HIS A 26 -3.37 -7.75 19.90
C HIS A 26 -4.18 -6.67 20.63
N GLN A 27 -3.98 -5.39 20.30
CA GLN A 27 -4.60 -4.23 20.98
C GLN A 27 -5.73 -3.56 20.16
N MET A 28 -6.37 -4.30 19.26
CA MET A 28 -7.45 -3.80 18.41
C MET A 28 -8.59 -3.12 19.19
N ASP A 29 -8.95 -3.61 20.38
CA ASP A 29 -9.99 -3.00 21.21
C ASP A 29 -9.61 -1.59 21.67
N ALA A 30 -8.32 -1.34 21.93
CA ALA A 30 -7.81 -0.03 22.27
C ALA A 30 -7.88 0.92 21.06
N ASP A 31 -7.52 0.46 19.87
CA ASP A 31 -7.63 1.23 18.62
C ASP A 31 -9.10 1.63 18.37
N LEU A 32 -10.04 0.69 18.47
CA LEU A 32 -11.47 0.96 18.32
C LEU A 32 -12.01 1.93 19.38
N TYR A 33 -11.54 1.83 20.62
CA TYR A 33 -11.87 2.79 21.67
C TYR A 33 -11.38 4.20 21.33
N MET A 34 -10.14 4.34 20.87
CA MET A 34 -9.57 5.64 20.49
C MET A 34 -10.33 6.27 19.32
N LEU A 35 -10.63 5.49 18.27
CA LEU A 35 -11.38 5.99 17.10
C LEU A 35 -12.78 6.49 17.48
N ARG A 36 -13.49 5.77 18.34
CA ARG A 36 -14.77 6.23 18.88
C ARG A 36 -14.63 7.51 19.69
N SER A 37 -13.63 7.57 20.55
CA SER A 37 -13.39 8.73 21.43
C SER A 37 -13.05 9.99 20.63
N LEU A 38 -12.34 9.84 19.50
CA LEU A 38 -12.06 10.92 18.55
C LEU A 38 -13.31 11.36 17.76
N GLY A 39 -14.35 10.52 17.68
CA GLY A 39 -15.57 10.84 16.94
C GLY A 39 -15.40 10.85 15.42
N VAL A 40 -14.43 10.08 14.90
CA VAL A 40 -14.21 9.98 13.44
C VAL A 40 -15.29 9.15 12.77
N ASN A 41 -15.58 9.45 11.50
CA ASN A 41 -16.55 8.72 10.70
C ASN A 41 -15.93 7.58 9.86
N SER A 42 -14.61 7.54 9.77
CA SER A 42 -13.87 6.64 8.90
C SER A 42 -12.52 6.32 9.50
N TYR A 43 -12.01 5.13 9.18
CA TYR A 43 -10.68 4.70 9.56
C TYR A 43 -9.97 4.08 8.36
N ARG A 44 -8.84 4.68 8.00
CA ARG A 44 -7.98 4.17 6.94
C ARG A 44 -6.91 3.29 7.53
N PHE A 45 -6.86 2.03 7.09
CA PHE A 45 -5.82 1.07 7.44
C PHE A 45 -5.37 0.28 6.21
N SER A 46 -4.29 -0.49 6.33
CA SER A 46 -3.84 -1.43 5.29
C SER A 46 -4.02 -2.88 5.71
N ILE A 47 -4.26 -3.74 4.72
CA ILE A 47 -4.16 -5.18 4.89
C ILE A 47 -2.72 -5.58 4.60
N SER A 48 -2.11 -6.31 5.52
CA SER A 48 -0.77 -6.84 5.35
C SER A 48 -0.82 -8.04 4.41
N TRP A 49 -0.30 -7.89 3.21
CA TRP A 49 -0.26 -8.96 2.21
C TRP A 49 0.41 -10.24 2.76
N PRO A 50 1.63 -10.20 3.34
CA PRO A 50 2.26 -11.40 3.90
C PRO A 50 1.49 -11.99 5.09
N ARG A 51 0.59 -11.24 5.74
CA ARG A 51 -0.27 -11.78 6.80
C ARG A 51 -1.42 -12.62 6.25
N ILE A 52 -1.96 -12.25 5.08
CA ILE A 52 -2.99 -13.02 4.38
C ILE A 52 -2.37 -14.22 3.64
N PHE A 53 -1.30 -13.98 2.89
CA PHE A 53 -0.55 -14.99 2.14
C PHE A 53 0.93 -14.94 2.56
N PRO A 54 1.39 -15.81 3.48
CA PRO A 54 2.78 -15.80 3.98
C PRO A 54 3.85 -15.87 2.90
N ASN A 55 3.60 -16.67 1.85
CA ASN A 55 4.49 -16.79 0.69
C ASN A 55 4.11 -15.84 -0.47
N GLY A 56 3.26 -14.86 -0.19
CA GLY A 56 2.65 -13.92 -1.14
C GLY A 56 1.57 -14.50 -2.05
N GLN A 57 1.50 -15.82 -2.18
CA GLN A 57 0.50 -16.54 -2.95
C GLN A 57 0.24 -17.93 -2.35
N GLY A 58 -0.78 -18.63 -2.86
CA GLY A 58 -1.10 -19.99 -2.45
C GLY A 58 -1.96 -20.06 -1.20
N THR A 59 -1.48 -20.75 -0.16
CA THR A 59 -2.28 -21.03 1.05
C THR A 59 -2.53 -19.76 1.86
N VAL A 60 -3.79 -19.50 2.14
CA VAL A 60 -4.25 -18.41 3.01
C VAL A 60 -3.95 -18.72 4.47
N ASN A 61 -3.50 -17.71 5.22
CA ASN A 61 -3.46 -17.74 6.67
C ASN A 61 -4.80 -17.28 7.26
N ASN A 62 -5.62 -18.24 7.69
CA ASN A 62 -6.96 -17.97 8.23
C ASN A 62 -6.94 -17.06 9.46
N LYS A 63 -5.89 -17.08 10.30
CA LYS A 63 -5.78 -16.17 11.46
C LYS A 63 -5.61 -14.72 11.03
N GLY A 64 -4.88 -14.48 9.94
CA GLY A 64 -4.75 -13.15 9.35
C GLY A 64 -6.10 -12.63 8.84
N VAL A 65 -6.85 -13.49 8.15
CA VAL A 65 -8.20 -13.18 7.67
C VAL A 65 -9.18 -12.91 8.83
N GLU A 66 -9.10 -13.71 9.89
CA GLU A 66 -9.93 -13.54 11.09
C GLU A 66 -9.66 -12.18 11.77
N TYR A 67 -8.39 -11.78 11.88
CA TYR A 67 -8.02 -10.47 12.42
C TYR A 67 -8.68 -9.33 11.64
N TYR A 68 -8.57 -9.31 10.31
CA TYR A 68 -9.16 -8.23 9.52
C TYR A 68 -10.69 -8.25 9.52
N ASN A 69 -11.32 -9.43 9.55
CA ASN A 69 -12.77 -9.51 9.76
C ASN A 69 -13.17 -8.88 11.10
N LYS A 70 -12.51 -9.24 12.19
CA LYS A 70 -12.77 -8.67 13.52
C LYS A 70 -12.59 -7.15 13.56
N LEU A 71 -11.53 -6.63 12.93
CA LEU A 71 -11.31 -5.18 12.82
C LEU A 71 -12.43 -4.51 12.03
N ILE A 72 -12.76 -5.02 10.85
CA ILE A 72 -13.80 -4.46 9.98
C ILE A 72 -15.17 -4.51 10.66
N ASP A 73 -15.53 -5.64 11.28
CA ASP A 73 -16.78 -5.80 12.02
C ASP A 73 -16.83 -4.84 13.22
N GLY A 74 -15.71 -4.69 13.92
CA GLY A 74 -15.57 -3.72 15.01
C GLY A 74 -15.76 -2.29 14.55
N LEU A 75 -15.19 -1.89 13.40
CA LEU A 75 -15.39 -0.55 12.83
C LEU A 75 -16.85 -0.31 12.45
N VAL A 76 -17.46 -1.26 11.72
CA VAL A 76 -18.86 -1.16 11.27
C VAL A 76 -19.83 -1.11 12.46
N ALA A 77 -19.63 -1.96 13.48
CA ALA A 77 -20.45 -1.97 14.70
C ALA A 77 -20.39 -0.64 15.47
N ASN A 78 -19.33 0.15 15.26
CA ASN A 78 -19.14 1.47 15.87
C ASN A 78 -19.45 2.62 14.90
N ASN A 79 -20.11 2.35 13.77
CA ASN A 79 -20.46 3.32 12.73
C ASN A 79 -19.25 4.05 12.12
N ILE A 80 -18.09 3.40 12.09
CA ILE A 80 -16.88 3.91 11.46
C ILE A 80 -16.69 3.19 10.13
N SER A 81 -16.59 3.96 9.04
CA SER A 81 -16.44 3.41 7.70
C SER A 81 -15.00 2.92 7.47
N PRO A 82 -14.78 1.63 7.16
CA PRO A 82 -13.44 1.13 6.83
C PRO A 82 -12.99 1.61 5.44
N MET A 83 -11.80 2.22 5.38
CA MET A 83 -11.11 2.55 4.13
C MET A 83 -9.84 1.72 4.02
N VAL A 84 -9.77 0.82 3.05
CA VAL A 84 -8.71 -0.20 3.02
C VAL A 84 -7.69 0.08 1.92
N THR A 85 -6.43 0.16 2.34
CA THR A 85 -5.27 0.14 1.44
C THR A 85 -4.79 -1.30 1.25
N LEU A 86 -4.69 -1.77 0.01
CA LEU A 86 -4.33 -3.15 -0.31
C LEU A 86 -2.82 -3.38 -0.27
N TYR A 87 -2.02 -2.39 -0.67
CA TYR A 87 -0.56 -2.42 -0.58
C TYR A 87 -0.01 -1.16 0.09
N HIS A 88 0.74 -1.35 1.16
CA HIS A 88 1.40 -0.27 1.90
C HIS A 88 2.87 -0.64 2.14
N PHE A 89 3.64 -0.71 1.05
CA PHE A 89 5.08 -0.98 1.04
C PHE A 89 5.47 -2.36 1.59
N ASP A 90 4.53 -3.28 1.75
CA ASP A 90 4.64 -4.49 2.57
C ASP A 90 4.79 -5.77 1.74
N LEU A 91 5.58 -5.71 0.66
CA LEU A 91 5.72 -6.85 -0.26
C LEU A 91 6.18 -8.12 0.50
N PRO A 92 5.56 -9.29 0.28
CA PRO A 92 6.08 -10.55 0.80
C PRO A 92 7.51 -10.81 0.30
N GLN A 93 8.44 -11.14 1.20
CA GLN A 93 9.85 -11.36 0.84
C GLN A 93 10.00 -12.45 -0.22
N ALA A 94 9.21 -13.52 -0.12
CA ALA A 94 9.20 -14.60 -1.11
C ALA A 94 8.87 -14.14 -2.54
N LEU A 95 8.09 -13.06 -2.71
CA LEU A 95 7.82 -12.44 -4.01
C LEU A 95 8.95 -11.52 -4.46
N GLN A 96 9.61 -10.84 -3.51
CA GLN A 96 10.81 -10.06 -3.81
C GLN A 96 11.95 -10.94 -4.31
N ASP A 97 12.13 -12.13 -3.74
CA ASP A 97 13.19 -13.09 -4.10
C ASP A 97 13.04 -13.63 -5.53
N ILE A 98 11.85 -13.51 -6.13
CA ILE A 98 11.57 -13.92 -7.52
C ILE A 98 11.42 -12.74 -8.50
N GLY A 99 11.98 -11.57 -8.13
CA GLY A 99 12.08 -10.39 -8.99
C GLY A 99 11.18 -9.21 -8.58
N GLY A 100 10.38 -9.35 -7.52
CA GLY A 100 9.55 -8.27 -6.99
C GLY A 100 8.67 -7.62 -8.06
N TRP A 101 8.52 -6.29 -7.99
CA TRP A 101 7.62 -5.56 -8.89
C TRP A 101 8.03 -5.53 -10.38
N GLU A 102 9.21 -6.03 -10.74
CA GLU A 102 9.60 -6.20 -12.15
C GLU A 102 9.13 -7.55 -12.73
N SER A 103 8.65 -8.47 -11.88
CA SER A 103 8.23 -9.81 -12.28
C SER A 103 6.72 -9.89 -12.57
N ASP A 104 6.34 -10.35 -13.76
CA ASP A 104 4.92 -10.56 -14.14
C ASP A 104 4.21 -11.53 -13.19
N VAL A 105 4.95 -12.51 -12.63
CA VAL A 105 4.41 -13.44 -11.62
C VAL A 105 3.96 -12.69 -10.36
N VAL A 106 4.71 -11.67 -9.95
CA VAL A 106 4.39 -10.85 -8.77
C VAL A 106 3.21 -9.92 -9.07
N LEU A 107 3.11 -9.37 -10.28
CA LEU A 107 1.95 -8.59 -10.70
C LEU A 107 0.67 -9.42 -10.68
N GLU A 108 0.74 -10.67 -11.15
CA GLU A 108 -0.39 -11.60 -11.08
C GLU A 108 -0.71 -11.99 -9.64
N ALA A 109 0.30 -12.23 -8.80
CA ALA A 109 0.12 -12.52 -7.39
C ALA A 109 -0.60 -11.36 -6.67
N PHE A 110 -0.22 -10.10 -6.95
CA PHE A 110 -0.88 -8.94 -6.37
C PHE A 110 -2.34 -8.88 -6.80
N HIS A 111 -2.62 -9.05 -8.09
CA HIS A 111 -3.99 -9.09 -8.61
C HIS A 111 -4.84 -10.17 -7.92
N ASN A 112 -4.33 -11.41 -7.81
CA ASN A 112 -5.04 -12.50 -7.12
C ASN A 112 -5.27 -12.21 -5.63
N TYR A 113 -4.30 -11.61 -4.95
CA TYR A 113 -4.45 -11.15 -3.56
C TYR A 113 -5.57 -10.11 -3.44
N THR A 114 -5.60 -9.11 -4.32
CA THR A 114 -6.66 -8.08 -4.27
C THR A 114 -8.05 -8.65 -4.58
N ASP A 115 -8.18 -9.56 -5.55
CA ASP A 115 -9.43 -10.27 -5.85
C ASP A 115 -9.92 -11.07 -4.62
N TYR A 116 -9.00 -11.74 -3.92
CA TYR A 116 -9.30 -12.41 -2.66
C TYR A 116 -9.80 -11.43 -1.58
N CYS A 117 -9.16 -10.27 -1.42
CA CYS A 117 -9.59 -9.23 -0.48
C CYS A 117 -10.99 -8.69 -0.82
N PHE A 118 -11.28 -8.42 -2.09
CA PHE A 118 -12.61 -7.95 -2.52
C PHE A 118 -13.70 -8.96 -2.21
N ARG A 119 -13.46 -10.25 -2.51
CA ARG A 119 -14.42 -11.32 -2.20
C ARG A 119 -14.63 -11.50 -0.70
N THR A 120 -13.56 -11.38 0.10
CA THR A 120 -13.58 -11.71 1.53
C THR A 120 -14.14 -10.58 2.39
N PHE A 121 -13.86 -9.32 2.04
CA PHE A 121 -14.15 -8.16 2.88
C PHE A 121 -15.06 -7.11 2.24
N GLY A 122 -15.30 -7.20 0.92
CA GLY A 122 -16.01 -6.16 0.16
C GLY A 122 -17.52 -6.09 0.43
N ASP A 123 -18.08 -7.06 1.14
CA ASP A 123 -19.43 -6.97 1.69
C ASP A 123 -19.55 -5.80 2.70
N ARG A 124 -18.48 -5.51 3.45
CA ARG A 124 -18.42 -4.42 4.45
C ARG A 124 -17.51 -3.25 4.04
N VAL A 125 -16.47 -3.48 3.26
CA VAL A 125 -15.53 -2.43 2.81
C VAL A 125 -16.01 -1.77 1.52
N LYS A 126 -16.23 -0.46 1.57
CA LYS A 126 -16.77 0.33 0.44
C LYS A 126 -15.77 1.32 -0.16
N PHE A 127 -14.59 1.47 0.42
CA PHE A 127 -13.54 2.32 -0.12
C PHE A 127 -12.22 1.56 -0.14
N TRP A 128 -11.71 1.33 -1.35
CA TRP A 128 -10.46 0.64 -1.61
C TRP A 128 -9.40 1.59 -2.18
N MET A 129 -8.16 1.42 -1.74
CA MET A 129 -6.98 2.01 -2.37
C MET A 129 -6.02 0.88 -2.73
N THR A 130 -5.60 0.79 -4.00
CA THR A 130 -4.70 -0.29 -4.42
C THR A 130 -3.31 -0.11 -3.82
N PHE A 131 -2.71 1.06 -4.05
CA PHE A 131 -1.37 1.41 -3.61
C PHE A 131 -1.41 2.66 -2.74
N ASN A 132 -0.61 2.65 -1.68
CA ASN A 132 -0.21 3.87 -1.00
C ASN A 132 1.09 4.40 -1.61
N GLN A 133 1.05 5.65 -2.09
CA GLN A 133 2.24 6.43 -2.44
C GLN A 133 3.20 5.72 -3.42
N PRO A 134 2.73 5.36 -4.63
CA PRO A 134 3.55 4.65 -5.62
C PRO A 134 4.81 5.41 -5.99
N HIS A 135 4.78 6.75 -6.01
CA HIS A 135 5.97 7.57 -6.23
C HIS A 135 7.06 7.28 -5.18
N ALA A 136 6.71 7.22 -3.90
CA ALA A 136 7.66 6.90 -2.84
C ALA A 136 8.15 5.44 -2.91
N ILE A 137 7.31 4.48 -3.32
CA ILE A 137 7.75 3.09 -3.54
C ILE A 137 8.89 3.06 -4.56
N VAL A 138 8.74 3.76 -5.69
CA VAL A 138 9.72 3.70 -6.78
C VAL A 138 10.96 4.55 -6.53
N THR A 139 10.81 5.76 -5.99
CA THR A 139 11.96 6.64 -5.72
C THR A 139 12.79 6.17 -4.53
N ALA A 140 12.16 5.70 -3.45
CA ALA A 140 12.87 5.22 -2.26
C ALA A 140 13.37 3.77 -2.41
N GLY A 141 12.60 2.90 -3.07
CA GLY A 141 12.96 1.48 -3.22
C GLY A 141 13.89 1.18 -4.41
N TYR A 142 13.74 1.91 -5.52
CA TYR A 142 14.41 1.61 -6.80
C TYR A 142 15.26 2.77 -7.36
N GLY A 143 15.21 3.95 -6.75
CA GLY A 143 16.02 5.11 -7.14
C GLY A 143 17.15 5.37 -6.14
N THR A 144 16.80 5.88 -4.96
CA THR A 144 17.74 6.16 -3.87
C THR A 144 18.11 4.90 -3.08
N GLY A 145 17.23 3.89 -3.09
CA GLY A 145 17.42 2.62 -2.38
C GLY A 145 17.53 2.79 -0.86
N VAL A 146 16.80 3.74 -0.29
CA VAL A 146 16.70 3.95 1.17
C VAL A 146 15.60 3.10 1.80
N PHE A 147 14.66 2.61 0.99
CA PHE A 147 13.64 1.64 1.39
C PHE A 147 13.93 0.27 0.77
N PRO A 148 13.41 -0.82 1.32
CA PRO A 148 13.39 -2.10 0.64
C PRO A 148 12.74 -1.95 -0.76
N PRO A 149 13.27 -2.59 -1.81
CA PRO A 149 14.34 -3.60 -1.81
C PRO A 149 15.77 -3.04 -1.99
N GLU A 150 16.02 -1.77 -1.75
CA GLU A 150 17.35 -1.12 -1.83
C GLU A 150 18.04 -1.22 -3.19
N VAL A 151 17.27 -1.22 -4.28
CA VAL A 151 17.82 -1.30 -5.63
C VAL A 151 18.50 0.03 -5.99
N LYS A 152 19.80 -0.04 -6.31
CA LYS A 152 20.68 1.12 -6.57
C LYS A 152 21.48 1.02 -7.87
N ASN A 153 21.40 -0.11 -8.57
CA ASN A 153 22.23 -0.40 -9.75
C ASN A 153 21.73 0.29 -11.04
N ASP A 154 20.47 0.70 -11.10
CA ASP A 154 19.86 1.35 -12.28
C ASP A 154 18.85 2.46 -11.87
N PRO A 155 19.31 3.50 -11.13
CA PRO A 155 18.42 4.51 -10.58
C PRO A 155 17.76 5.41 -11.64
N GLY A 156 18.32 5.44 -12.87
CA GLY A 156 17.77 6.21 -13.98
C GLY A 156 16.60 5.52 -14.69
N SER A 157 16.44 4.20 -14.55
CA SER A 157 15.45 3.44 -15.33
C SER A 157 14.57 2.53 -14.49
N ALA A 158 15.10 1.93 -13.42
CA ALA A 158 14.34 1.02 -12.55
C ALA A 158 13.08 1.67 -11.95
N PRO A 159 13.11 2.93 -11.44
CA PRO A 159 11.90 3.57 -10.92
C PRO A 159 10.77 3.65 -11.95
N TYR A 160 11.09 3.96 -13.20
CA TYR A 160 10.11 4.08 -14.28
C TYR A 160 9.52 2.73 -14.70
N ARG A 161 10.36 1.67 -14.79
CA ARG A 161 9.87 0.32 -15.08
C ARG A 161 8.92 -0.18 -14.00
N VAL A 162 9.29 0.02 -12.74
CA VAL A 162 8.44 -0.37 -11.61
C VAL A 162 7.17 0.47 -11.57
N ALA A 163 7.26 1.80 -11.75
CA ALA A 163 6.09 2.67 -11.79
C ALA A 163 5.09 2.22 -12.88
N HIS A 164 5.60 1.90 -14.07
CA HIS A 164 4.79 1.37 -15.17
C HIS A 164 4.06 0.08 -14.78
N ASN A 165 4.75 -0.85 -14.12
CA ASN A 165 4.16 -2.10 -13.66
C ASN A 165 3.11 -1.89 -12.56
N LEU A 166 3.37 -1.01 -11.59
CA LEU A 166 2.40 -0.64 -10.54
C LEU A 166 1.13 -0.04 -11.14
N LEU A 167 1.26 0.86 -12.13
CA LEU A 167 0.11 1.46 -12.81
C LEU A 167 -0.66 0.44 -13.65
N LYS A 168 0.02 -0.47 -14.35
CA LYS A 168 -0.62 -1.56 -15.10
C LYS A 168 -1.44 -2.47 -14.19
N VAL A 169 -0.86 -2.92 -13.08
CA VAL A 169 -1.56 -3.82 -12.17
C VAL A 169 -2.66 -3.08 -11.40
N HIS A 170 -2.48 -1.79 -11.06
CA HIS A 170 -3.56 -0.94 -10.54
C HIS A 170 -4.76 -0.94 -11.50
N ALA A 171 -4.53 -0.70 -12.79
CA ALA A 171 -5.60 -0.72 -13.80
C ALA A 171 -6.30 -2.09 -13.87
N LYS A 172 -5.53 -3.19 -13.85
CA LYS A 172 -6.09 -4.56 -13.83
C LYS A 172 -6.99 -4.79 -12.60
N VAL A 173 -6.54 -4.35 -11.43
CA VAL A 173 -7.29 -4.45 -10.17
C VAL A 173 -8.54 -3.56 -10.20
N TYR A 174 -8.43 -2.35 -10.72
CA TYR A 174 -9.56 -1.44 -10.92
C TYR A 174 -10.65 -2.09 -11.77
N HIS A 175 -10.30 -2.59 -12.95
CA HIS A 175 -11.24 -3.25 -13.86
C HIS A 175 -11.87 -4.49 -13.23
N THR A 176 -11.09 -5.27 -12.48
CA THR A 176 -11.62 -6.43 -11.75
C THR A 176 -12.66 -6.01 -10.71
N TYR A 177 -12.41 -4.95 -9.95
CA TYR A 177 -13.39 -4.41 -9.00
C TYR A 177 -14.65 -3.90 -9.71
N ASP A 178 -14.47 -3.12 -10.77
CA ASP A 178 -15.53 -2.50 -11.56
C ASP A 178 -16.49 -3.55 -12.16
N GLU A 179 -15.92 -4.57 -12.81
CA GLU A 179 -16.67 -5.56 -13.58
C GLU A 179 -17.29 -6.64 -12.68
N LYS A 180 -16.60 -7.08 -11.63
CA LYS A 180 -17.04 -8.23 -10.81
C LYS A 180 -17.75 -7.84 -9.52
N TYR A 181 -17.38 -6.71 -8.91
CA TYR A 181 -17.74 -6.43 -7.52
C TYR A 181 -18.53 -5.13 -7.34
N ARG A 182 -18.32 -4.09 -8.15
CA ARG A 182 -18.95 -2.78 -7.92
C ARG A 182 -20.47 -2.86 -7.92
N ALA A 183 -21.06 -3.61 -8.84
CA ALA A 183 -22.52 -3.75 -8.92
C ALA A 183 -23.15 -4.41 -7.68
N SER A 184 -22.47 -5.38 -7.06
CA SER A 184 -22.97 -6.12 -5.90
C SER A 184 -22.55 -5.52 -4.56
N GLN A 185 -21.40 -4.86 -4.51
CA GLN A 185 -20.80 -4.32 -3.29
C GLN A 185 -21.01 -2.81 -3.14
N GLY A 186 -21.16 -2.05 -4.23
CA GLY A 186 -21.43 -0.62 -4.21
C GLY A 186 -20.26 0.25 -3.72
N GLY A 187 -19.01 -0.25 -3.74
CA GLY A 187 -17.84 0.51 -3.29
C GLY A 187 -17.16 1.32 -4.39
N VAL A 188 -16.16 2.09 -3.97
CA VAL A 188 -15.24 2.85 -4.80
C VAL A 188 -13.81 2.31 -4.65
N ILE A 189 -13.01 2.48 -5.70
CA ILE A 189 -11.61 2.07 -5.73
C ILE A 189 -10.76 3.17 -6.34
N SER A 190 -9.61 3.44 -5.74
CA SER A 190 -8.69 4.50 -6.14
C SER A 190 -7.22 4.10 -5.88
N ILE A 191 -6.31 5.04 -6.09
CA ILE A 191 -4.89 4.97 -5.75
C ILE A 191 -4.53 6.21 -4.93
N THR A 192 -3.69 6.05 -3.90
CA THR A 192 -3.26 7.21 -3.09
C THR A 192 -1.94 7.73 -3.62
N LEU A 193 -1.94 8.94 -4.16
CA LEU A 193 -0.76 9.64 -4.64
C LEU A 193 -0.26 10.60 -3.56
N ASN A 194 1.07 10.70 -3.39
CA ASN A 194 1.70 11.73 -2.56
C ASN A 194 2.40 12.73 -3.46
N THR A 195 2.34 14.00 -3.06
CA THR A 195 3.09 15.07 -3.69
C THR A 195 3.40 16.13 -2.64
N ASP A 196 4.49 16.85 -2.87
CA ASP A 196 4.85 18.04 -2.11
C ASP A 196 4.39 19.27 -2.89
N TRP A 197 3.95 20.30 -2.18
CA TRP A 197 3.79 21.61 -2.80
C TRP A 197 5.15 22.28 -2.97
N VAL A 198 5.36 22.92 -4.13
CA VAL A 198 6.57 23.67 -4.41
C VAL A 198 6.24 25.02 -5.02
N GLU A 199 7.10 26.00 -4.75
CA GLU A 199 7.00 27.35 -5.30
C GLU A 199 8.30 27.70 -6.05
N PRO A 200 8.20 28.56 -7.09
CA PRO A 200 9.39 29.07 -7.75
C PRO A 200 10.25 29.84 -6.76
N LYS A 201 11.58 29.70 -6.87
CA LYS A 201 12.52 30.46 -6.03
C LYS A 201 12.38 31.97 -6.27
N ASP A 202 12.25 32.38 -7.53
CA ASP A 202 11.81 33.72 -7.94
C ASP A 202 10.54 33.63 -8.81
N HIS A 203 9.42 34.17 -8.32
CA HIS A 203 8.13 34.17 -9.01
C HIS A 203 8.07 35.09 -10.24
N THR A 204 9.14 35.83 -10.52
CA THR A 204 9.27 36.67 -11.72
C THR A 204 10.22 36.08 -12.77
N ASP A 205 11.02 35.08 -12.42
CA ASP A 205 11.87 34.35 -13.37
C ASP A 205 11.10 33.17 -13.97
N SER A 206 10.91 33.17 -15.29
CA SER A 206 10.18 32.10 -15.99
C SER A 206 10.83 30.73 -15.81
N ARG A 207 12.15 30.65 -15.63
CA ARG A 207 12.86 29.38 -15.46
C ARG A 207 12.55 28.72 -14.11
N ASP A 208 12.38 29.53 -13.07
CA ASP A 208 12.03 29.05 -11.73
C ASP A 208 10.55 28.61 -11.69
N ILE A 209 9.66 29.33 -12.39
CA ILE A 209 8.26 28.93 -12.58
C ILE A 209 8.19 27.57 -13.30
N GLU A 210 8.90 27.42 -14.42
CA GLU A 210 8.94 26.16 -15.16
C GLU A 210 9.59 25.03 -14.34
N ALA A 211 10.57 25.32 -13.49
CA ALA A 211 11.19 24.32 -12.63
C ALA A 211 10.22 23.79 -11.56
N ALA A 212 9.42 24.67 -10.94
CA ALA A 212 8.38 24.28 -10.00
C ALA A 212 7.30 23.42 -10.68
N ASP A 213 6.84 23.81 -11.87
CA ASP A 213 5.87 23.04 -12.66
C ASP A 213 6.40 21.65 -13.04
N ARG A 214 7.65 21.55 -13.52
CA ARG A 214 8.29 20.25 -13.82
C ARG A 214 8.39 19.35 -12.59
N TYR A 215 8.66 19.92 -11.42
CA TYR A 215 8.70 19.13 -10.18
C TYR A 215 7.31 18.57 -9.83
N LEU A 216 6.26 19.39 -9.94
CA LEU A 216 4.90 18.93 -9.71
C LEU A 216 4.52 17.82 -10.70
N GLN A 217 4.79 17.98 -11.99
CA GLN A 217 4.52 16.96 -13.01
C GLN A 217 5.28 15.64 -12.80
N LEU A 218 6.46 15.69 -12.17
CA LEU A 218 7.25 14.49 -11.87
C LEU A 218 6.73 13.73 -10.65
N THR A 219 6.11 14.44 -9.69
CA THR A 219 5.74 13.89 -8.38
C THR A 219 4.24 13.62 -8.21
N LEU A 220 3.38 14.27 -9.01
CA LEU A 220 1.92 14.01 -9.11
C LEU A 220 1.61 12.90 -10.13
#